data_AF-A0A0T6LRY9-F1
#
_entry.id   AF-A0A0T6LRY9-F1
#
_cell.length_a   1.000
_cell.length_b   1.000
_cell.length_c   1.000
_cell.angle_alpha   90.00
_cell.angle_beta   90.00
_cell.angle_gamma   90.00
#
_symmetry.space_group_name_H-M   'P 1'
#
loop_
_entity.id
_entity.type
_entity.pdbx_description
1 polymer ?
#
loop_
_entity_poly.entity_id
_entity_poly.type
_entity_poly.pdbx_seq_one_letter_code
_entity_poly.pdbx_strand_id
1 'polypeptide(L)'
;MAATLPHVAYAEAVHAALTAAGLTRSTLEVRSTYDRELTLACTWPASAPVLNRAQWARGMRLWWSSARGWTVDDPATGDARILLLDALASPDAITEAAILLATQGLDADLPRVGTRWSHAQALDIALSHWEDGAAPC
;
A
#
# COMPACT_ATOMS: atom_id res chain seq x y z
N MET A 1 -18.81 -15.40 -14.25
CA MET A 1 -17.41 -14.94 -14.43
C MET A 1 -17.02 -14.24 -13.15
N ALA A 2 -15.96 -14.66 -12.45
CA ALA A 2 -15.51 -13.95 -11.27
C ALA A 2 -14.99 -12.57 -11.71
N ALA A 3 -15.57 -11.50 -11.17
CA ALA A 3 -15.08 -10.15 -11.44
C ALA A 3 -13.68 -10.01 -10.81
N THR A 4 -12.68 -9.68 -11.64
CA THR A 4 -11.36 -9.30 -11.13
C THR A 4 -11.51 -8.05 -10.26
N LEU A 5 -10.90 -8.05 -9.07
CA LEU A 5 -10.93 -6.90 -8.18
C LEU A 5 -10.30 -5.68 -8.88
N PRO A 6 -10.92 -4.49 -8.85
CA PRO A 6 -10.53 -3.39 -9.72
C PRO A 6 -9.14 -2.82 -9.37
N HIS A 7 -8.68 -2.98 -8.12
CA HIS A 7 -7.37 -2.51 -7.68
C HIS A 7 -6.21 -3.47 -7.96
N VAL A 8 -6.45 -4.62 -8.61
CA VAL A 8 -5.38 -5.60 -8.94
C VAL A 8 -4.30 -4.95 -9.80
N ALA A 9 -4.68 -4.20 -10.84
CA ALA A 9 -3.71 -3.53 -11.72
C ALA A 9 -2.83 -2.52 -10.96
N TYR A 10 -3.42 -1.83 -9.99
CA TYR A 10 -2.67 -0.92 -9.12
C TYR A 10 -1.73 -1.68 -8.17
N ALA A 11 -2.21 -2.77 -7.56
CA ALA A 11 -1.39 -3.63 -6.71
C ALA A 11 -0.19 -4.25 -7.46
N GLU A 12 -0.38 -4.62 -8.72
CA GLU A 12 0.69 -5.11 -9.59
C GLU A 12 1.68 -4.01 -9.96
N ALA A 13 1.21 -2.80 -10.29
CA ALA A 13 2.09 -1.67 -10.58
C ALA A 13 2.95 -1.29 -9.37
N VAL A 14 2.34 -1.21 -8.18
CA VAL A 14 3.07 -0.96 -6.92
C VAL A 14 4.04 -2.08 -6.62
N HIS A 15 3.64 -3.34 -6.84
CA HIS A 15 4.54 -4.46 -6.67
C HIS A 15 5.79 -4.36 -7.54
N ALA A 16 5.58 -4.09 -8.84
CA ALA A 16 6.65 -4.05 -9.81
C ALA A 16 7.67 -2.96 -9.44
N ALA A 17 7.20 -1.78 -9.03
CA ALA A 17 8.06 -0.69 -8.59
C ALA A 17 8.86 -1.04 -7.32
N LEU A 18 8.20 -1.60 -6.30
CA LEU A 18 8.88 -2.03 -5.06
C LEU A 18 9.94 -3.11 -5.36
N THR A 19 9.62 -4.11 -6.17
CA THR A 19 10.57 -5.16 -6.56
C THR A 19 11.75 -4.58 -7.36
N ALA A 20 11.49 -3.66 -8.30
CA ALA A 20 12.54 -3.01 -9.09
C ALA A 20 13.51 -2.19 -8.23
N ALA A 21 13.04 -1.61 -7.13
CA ALA A 21 13.86 -0.91 -6.15
C ALA A 21 14.54 -1.81 -5.11
N GLY A 22 14.45 -3.14 -5.27
CA GLY A 22 15.05 -4.10 -4.34
C GLY A 22 14.27 -4.31 -3.05
N LEU A 23 13.09 -3.68 -2.87
CA LEU A 23 12.12 -3.95 -1.81
C LEU A 23 11.33 -5.22 -2.14
N THR A 24 12.04 -6.34 -2.34
CA THR A 24 11.42 -7.64 -2.62
C THR A 24 10.64 -8.08 -1.39
N ARG A 25 9.32 -7.92 -1.44
CA ARG A 25 8.42 -8.28 -0.34
C ARG A 25 8.28 -9.79 -0.21
N SER A 26 7.91 -10.23 0.98
CA SER A 26 7.64 -11.65 1.22
C SER A 26 6.22 -12.05 0.83
N THR A 27 5.25 -11.12 0.98
CA THR A 27 3.84 -11.41 0.68
C THR A 27 3.16 -10.20 0.06
N LEU A 28 2.38 -10.45 -1.00
CA LEU A 28 1.34 -9.57 -1.52
C LEU A 28 -0.02 -10.10 -1.10
N GLU A 29 -0.83 -9.25 -0.47
CA GLU A 29 -2.24 -9.59 -0.27
C GLU A 29 -3.12 -8.56 -0.97
N VAL A 30 -4.05 -9.03 -1.79
CA VAL A 30 -5.06 -8.22 -2.47
C VAL A 30 -6.41 -8.80 -2.08
N ARG A 31 -7.23 -8.03 -1.35
CA ARG A 31 -8.51 -8.53 -0.81
C ARG A 31 -9.62 -7.50 -0.98
N SER A 32 -10.86 -7.99 -0.92
CA SER A 32 -12.07 -7.20 -0.65
C SER A 32 -12.62 -7.62 0.70
N THR A 33 -13.06 -6.68 1.53
CA THR A 33 -13.81 -6.98 2.75
C THR A 33 -15.30 -7.16 2.45
N TYR A 34 -16.09 -7.57 3.44
CA TYR A 34 -17.55 -7.62 3.35
C TYR A 34 -18.16 -6.25 3.05
N ASP A 35 -17.53 -5.19 3.57
CA ASP A 35 -17.90 -3.79 3.32
C ASP A 35 -17.38 -3.28 1.96
N ARG A 36 -16.91 -4.18 1.09
CA ARG A 36 -16.32 -3.89 -0.23
C ARG A 36 -15.10 -2.98 -0.21
N GLU A 37 -14.49 -2.79 0.95
CA GLU A 37 -13.21 -2.10 1.07
C GLU A 37 -12.15 -2.95 0.37
N LEU A 38 -11.50 -2.34 -0.60
CA LEU A 38 -10.42 -2.96 -1.34
C LEU A 38 -9.12 -2.67 -0.64
N THR A 39 -8.33 -3.71 -0.42
CA THR A 39 -7.10 -3.63 0.37
C THR A 39 -5.93 -4.26 -0.36
N LEU A 40 -4.76 -3.68 -0.13
CA LEU A 40 -3.46 -4.14 -0.60
C LEU A 40 -2.51 -4.15 0.61
N ALA A 41 -1.81 -5.25 0.85
CA ALA A 41 -0.77 -5.32 1.88
C ALA A 41 0.54 -5.84 1.32
N CYS A 42 1.63 -5.15 1.67
CA CYS A 42 3.00 -5.52 1.43
C CYS A 42 3.69 -5.71 2.79
N THR A 43 4.22 -6.91 3.02
CA THR A 43 4.87 -7.25 4.29
C THR A 43 6.32 -7.65 4.08
N TRP A 44 7.21 -7.10 4.90
CA TRP A 44 8.62 -7.45 4.96
C TRP A 44 8.96 -7.99 6.36
N PRO A 45 9.53 -9.20 6.46
CA PRO A 45 9.98 -9.75 7.74
C PRO A 45 11.20 -8.99 8.26
N ALA A 46 11.48 -9.08 9.57
CA ALA A 46 12.67 -8.47 10.19
C ALA A 46 14.01 -8.93 9.57
N SER A 47 14.02 -10.08 8.88
CA SER A 47 15.19 -10.58 8.16
C SER A 47 15.42 -9.90 6.81
N ALA A 48 14.46 -9.10 6.31
CA ALA A 48 14.58 -8.40 5.04
C ALA A 48 15.79 -7.42 5.08
N PRO A 49 16.72 -7.51 4.11
CA PRO A 49 17.99 -6.78 4.17
C PRO A 49 17.83 -5.26 4.05
N VAL A 50 16.71 -4.81 3.49
CA VAL A 50 16.37 -3.40 3.32
C VAL A 50 15.90 -2.73 4.62
N LEU A 51 15.46 -3.51 5.60
CA LEU A 51 14.93 -2.96 6.86
C LEU A 51 16.04 -2.66 7.85
N ASN A 52 16.00 -1.46 8.43
CA ASN A 52 16.76 -1.14 9.62
C ASN A 52 16.22 -1.94 10.81
N ARG A 53 16.95 -2.98 11.22
CA ARG A 53 16.53 -3.89 12.31
C ARG A 53 16.36 -3.20 13.66
N ALA A 54 17.01 -2.06 13.89
CA ALA A 54 16.82 -1.29 15.11
C ALA A 54 15.43 -0.63 15.18
N GLN A 55 14.86 -0.30 14.02
CA GLN A 55 13.53 0.29 13.90
C GLN A 55 12.45 -0.77 13.69
N TRP A 56 12.73 -1.80 12.88
CA TRP A 56 11.75 -2.80 12.46
C TRP A 56 12.05 -4.19 13.04
N ALA A 57 12.03 -4.30 14.37
CA ALA A 57 12.44 -5.51 15.08
C ALA A 57 11.58 -6.74 14.72
N ARG A 58 10.32 -6.55 14.31
CA ARG A 58 9.43 -7.63 13.83
C ARG A 58 9.07 -7.53 12.35
N GLY A 59 9.75 -6.66 11.61
CA GLY A 59 9.44 -6.38 10.22
C GLY A 59 8.59 -5.12 10.08
N MET A 60 8.14 -4.88 8.85
CA MET A 60 7.38 -3.71 8.45
C MET A 60 6.22 -4.16 7.59
N ARG A 61 5.06 -3.52 7.76
CA ARG A 61 3.93 -3.71 6.86
C ARG A 61 3.49 -2.36 6.30
N LEU A 62 3.35 -2.32 4.99
CA LEU A 62 2.76 -1.20 4.27
C LEU A 62 1.45 -1.69 3.65
N TRP A 63 0.36 -1.03 3.96
CA TRP A 63 -0.95 -1.40 3.43
C TRP A 63 -1.70 -0.19 2.89
N TRP A 64 -2.58 -0.47 1.95
CA TRP A 64 -3.46 0.49 1.31
C TRP A 64 -4.90 0.01 1.47
N SER A 65 -5.81 0.95 1.66
CA SER A 65 -7.23 0.69 1.44
C SER A 65 -7.91 1.78 0.62
N SER A 66 -8.97 1.41 -0.09
CA SER A 66 -9.77 2.36 -0.86
C SER A 66 -10.39 3.46 0.02
N ALA A 67 -10.67 3.17 1.30
CA ALA A 67 -11.29 4.12 2.22
C ALA A 67 -10.29 5.04 2.94
N ARG A 68 -9.07 4.57 3.24
CA ARG A 68 -8.11 5.29 4.10
C ARG A 68 -6.80 5.67 3.40
N GLY A 69 -6.54 5.13 2.21
CA GLY A 69 -5.26 5.31 1.51
C GLY A 69 -4.14 4.48 2.14
N TRP A 70 -2.92 5.00 2.07
CA TRP A 70 -1.71 4.30 2.50
C TRP A 70 -1.45 4.45 3.99
N THR A 71 -1.06 3.35 4.64
CA THR A 71 -0.68 3.28 6.05
C THR A 71 0.49 2.34 6.20
N VAL A 72 1.39 2.67 7.12
CA VAL A 72 2.47 1.77 7.57
C VAL A 72 2.19 1.35 9.01
N ASP A 73 2.46 0.09 9.34
CA ASP A 73 2.38 -0.43 10.71
C ASP A 73 3.66 -1.16 11.11
N ASP A 74 4.00 -1.04 12.40
CA ASP A 74 5.03 -1.82 13.09
C ASP A 74 4.37 -2.97 13.87
N PRO A 75 4.50 -4.23 13.40
CA PRO A 75 3.97 -5.40 14.11
C PRO A 75 4.60 -5.65 15.48
N ALA A 76 5.74 -5.02 15.80
CA ALA A 76 6.40 -5.13 17.10
C ALA A 76 5.65 -4.36 18.19
N THR A 77 5.31 -3.11 17.90
CA THR A 77 4.68 -2.19 18.86
C THR A 77 3.17 -2.10 18.69
N GLY A 78 2.65 -2.42 17.49
CA GLY A 78 1.26 -2.18 17.10
C GLY A 78 1.01 -0.73 16.65
N ASP A 79 2.06 0.09 16.55
CA ASP A 79 1.93 1.46 16.07
C ASP A 79 1.65 1.48 14.57
N ALA A 80 0.82 2.43 14.16
CA ALA A 80 0.48 2.65 12.76
C ALA A 80 0.45 4.13 12.44
N ARG A 81 0.89 4.48 11.23
CA ARG A 81 0.91 5.84 10.71
C ARG A 81 0.26 5.89 9.34
N ILE A 82 -0.79 6.70 9.20
CA ILE A 82 -1.37 7.04 7.90
C ILE A 82 -0.36 7.90 7.15
N LEU A 83 -0.06 7.51 5.91
CA LEU A 83 0.85 8.24 5.06
C LEU A 83 0.08 9.39 4.41
N LEU A 84 0.65 10.59 4.46
CA LEU A 84 0.14 11.75 3.74
C LEU A 84 0.55 11.67 2.26
N LEU A 85 0.15 10.59 1.60
CA LEU A 85 0.29 10.38 0.17
C LEU A 85 -1.09 10.44 -0.47
N ASP A 86 -1.14 10.69 -1.77
CA ASP A 86 -2.36 10.48 -2.52
C ASP A 86 -2.81 9.00 -2.34
N ALA A 87 -4.11 8.76 -2.16
CA ALA A 87 -4.63 7.41 -1.99
C ALA A 87 -4.23 6.51 -3.17
N LEU A 88 -4.19 7.06 -4.39
CA LEU A 88 -3.69 6.41 -5.60
C LEU A 88 -2.34 7.02 -6.02
N ALA A 89 -1.43 7.19 -5.06
CA ALA A 89 -0.06 7.63 -5.32
C ALA A 89 0.63 6.76 -6.37
N SER A 90 1.52 7.38 -7.15
CA SER A 90 2.34 6.68 -8.12
C SER A 90 3.17 5.57 -7.44
N PRO A 91 3.39 4.44 -8.12
CA PRO A 91 4.27 3.38 -7.62
C PRO A 91 5.66 3.88 -7.20
N ASP A 92 6.19 4.89 -7.88
CA ASP A 92 7.48 5.51 -7.55
C ASP A 92 7.43 6.26 -6.21
N ALA A 93 6.38 7.06 -5.97
CA ALA A 93 6.20 7.77 -4.70
C ALA A 93 6.02 6.80 -3.51
N ILE A 94 5.30 5.69 -3.73
CA ILE A 94 5.14 4.63 -2.73
C ILE A 94 6.48 3.96 -2.44
N THR A 95 7.28 3.73 -3.49
CA THR A 95 8.60 3.12 -3.38
C THR A 95 9.56 4.02 -2.59
N GLU A 96 9.60 5.32 -2.89
CA GLU A 96 10.40 6.29 -2.15
C GLU A 96 10.01 6.32 -0.66
N ALA A 97 8.70 6.38 -0.37
CA ALA A 97 8.20 6.34 1.00
C ALA A 97 8.57 5.04 1.71
N ALA A 98 8.46 3.89 1.03
CA ALA A 98 8.84 2.59 1.58
C ALA A 98 10.34 2.50 1.90
N ILE A 99 11.21 3.08 1.07
CA ILE A 99 12.67 3.14 1.34
C ILE A 99 12.96 4.01 2.57
N LEU A 100 12.34 5.20 2.64
CA LEU A 100 12.52 6.11 3.78
C LEU A 100 12.03 5.46 5.08
N LEU A 101 10.85 4.85 5.07
CA LEU A 101 10.32 4.11 6.22
C LEU A 101 11.23 2.93 6.60
N ALA A 102 11.68 2.13 5.63
CA ALA A 102 12.55 0.99 5.88
C ALA A 102 13.87 1.38 6.56
N THR A 103 14.42 2.55 6.23
CA THR A 103 15.72 3.01 6.72
C THR A 103 15.64 3.87 7.98
N GLN A 104 14.60 4.69 8.12
CA GLN A 104 14.46 5.69 9.19
C GLN A 104 13.39 5.34 10.24
N GLY A 105 12.53 4.34 9.99
CA GLY A 105 11.47 3.94 10.91
C GLY A 105 10.16 4.71 10.70
N LEU A 106 9.24 4.59 11.66
CA LEU A 106 7.88 5.14 11.56
C LEU A 106 7.87 6.67 11.51
N ASP A 107 8.87 7.32 12.12
CA ASP A 107 9.02 8.78 12.19
C ASP A 107 9.72 9.39 10.99
N ALA A 108 9.98 8.61 9.92
CA ALA A 108 10.57 9.10 8.69
C ALA A 108 9.86 10.37 8.19
N ASP A 109 10.65 11.38 7.77
CA ASP A 109 10.09 12.57 7.15
C ASP A 109 9.73 12.25 5.69
N LEU A 110 8.44 12.06 5.45
CA LEU A 110 7.93 11.66 4.14
C LEU A 110 7.45 12.90 3.36
N PRO A 111 7.67 12.93 2.04
CA PRO A 111 7.06 13.96 1.20
C PRO A 111 5.53 13.93 1.37
N ARG A 112 4.96 15.09 1.73
CA ARG A 112 3.52 15.23 2.05
C ARG A 112 2.59 15.14 0.85
N VAL A 113 3.15 15.13 -0.37
CA VAL A 113 2.39 15.03 -1.63
C VAL A 113 3.26 14.26 -2.60
N GLY A 114 2.74 13.12 -3.08
CA GLY A 114 3.34 12.35 -4.16
C GLY A 114 2.60 12.58 -5.48
N THR A 115 3.27 12.33 -6.60
CA THR A 115 2.60 12.29 -7.91
C THR A 115 1.54 11.20 -7.90
N ARG A 116 0.32 11.50 -8.35
CA ARG A 116 -0.78 10.53 -8.51
C ARG A 116 -0.46 9.55 -9.65
N TRP A 117 -0.89 8.30 -9.52
CA TRP A 117 -0.68 7.27 -10.54
C TRP A 117 -1.39 7.64 -11.86
N SER A 118 -0.75 7.39 -12.99
CA SER A 118 -1.26 7.78 -14.31
C SER A 118 -2.58 7.11 -14.68
N HIS A 119 -2.89 5.94 -14.12
CA HIS A 119 -4.15 5.21 -14.33
C HIS A 119 -5.15 5.41 -13.17
N ALA A 120 -4.87 6.32 -12.24
CA ALA A 120 -5.71 6.52 -11.05
C ALA A 120 -7.16 6.84 -11.41
N GLN A 121 -7.41 7.67 -12.44
CA GLN A 121 -8.78 8.00 -12.86
C GLN A 121 -9.58 6.77 -13.30
N ALA A 122 -8.96 5.83 -14.01
CA ALA A 122 -9.63 4.60 -14.43
C ALA A 122 -9.99 3.73 -13.21
N LEU A 123 -9.09 3.69 -12.22
CA LEU A 123 -9.36 3.00 -10.96
C LEU A 123 -10.45 3.71 -10.13
N ASP A 124 -10.44 5.04 -10.05
CA ASP A 124 -11.49 5.80 -9.35
C ASP A 124 -12.89 5.45 -9.92
N ILE A 125 -13.03 5.43 -11.25
CA ILE A 125 -14.29 5.06 -11.91
C ILE A 125 -14.67 3.61 -11.56
N ALA A 126 -13.72 2.69 -11.59
CA ALA A 126 -13.96 1.29 -11.27
C ALA A 126 -14.33 1.10 -9.77
N LEU A 127 -13.74 1.89 -8.88
CA LEU A 127 -14.08 1.93 -7.46
C LEU A 127 -15.50 2.44 -7.25
N SER A 128 -15.87 3.57 -7.88
CA SER A 128 -17.23 4.10 -7.78
C SER A 128 -18.28 3.09 -8.26
N HIS A 129 -18.05 2.40 -9.38
CA HIS A 129 -18.96 1.34 -9.84
C HIS A 129 -19.03 0.14 -8.89
N TRP A 130 -17.92 -0.22 -8.26
CA TRP A 130 -17.85 -1.31 -7.30
C TRP A 130 -18.65 -0.99 -6.02
N GLU A 131 -18.58 0.27 -5.58
CA GLU A 131 -19.32 0.80 -4.44
C GLU A 131 -20.82 0.99 -4.77
N ASP A 132 -21.15 1.51 -5.95
CA ASP A 132 -22.55 1.72 -6.38
C ASP A 132 -23.31 0.41 -6.59
N GLY A 133 -22.63 -0.64 -7.09
CA GLY A 133 -23.19 -1.98 -7.16
C GLY A 133 -23.50 -2.60 -5.79
N ALA A 134 -23.26 -1.87 -4.68
CA ALA A 134 -23.54 -2.27 -3.31
C ALA A 134 -24.85 -1.71 -2.76
N ALA A 135 -25.53 -0.83 -3.50
CA ALA A 135 -26.84 -0.34 -3.12
C ALA A 135 -27.82 -1.52 -2.97
N PRO A 136 -28.37 -1.77 -1.77
CA PRO A 136 -29.41 -2.78 -1.61
C PRO A 136 -30.68 -2.30 -2.33
N CYS A 137 -31.26 -3.17 -3.17
CA CYS A 137 -32.68 -3.09 -3.51
C CYS A 137 -33.54 -3.31 -2.26
#